data_AF-A0A937JTB0-F1
#
_entry.id   AF-A0A937JTB0-F1
#
_cell.length_a   1.000
_cell.length_b   1.000
_cell.length_c   1.000
_cell.angle_alpha   90.00
_cell.angle_beta   90.00
_cell.angle_gamma   90.00
#
_symmetry.space_group_name_H-M   'P 1'
#
loop_
_entity.id
_entity.type
_entity.pdbx_description
1 polymer ?
#
loop_
_entity_poly.entity_id
_entity_poly.type
_entity_poly.pdbx_seq_one_letter_code
_entity_poly.pdbx_strand_id
1 'polypeptide(L)'
;MDLVLTEDDVYLDSLPEEIEVSIGVPLIEVARTLDEPIGDKEFRGGVRLLLEVGAVVAPRMPSELRDLFEELRLAMRGVTVR
;
A
#
# COMPACT_ATOMS: atom_id res chain seq x y z
N MET A 1 -32.44 -9.17 -0.77
CA MET A 1 -31.22 -9.15 -1.61
C MET A 1 -30.09 -8.86 -0.66
N ASP A 2 -29.40 -9.92 -0.22
CA ASP A 2 -28.23 -9.79 0.65
C ASP A 2 -27.06 -9.25 -0.18
N LEU A 3 -26.38 -8.24 0.37
CA LEU A 3 -25.08 -7.80 -0.12
C LEU A 3 -24.09 -8.89 0.28
N VAL A 4 -23.78 -9.80 -0.64
CA VAL A 4 -22.65 -10.72 -0.50
C VAL A 4 -21.39 -9.87 -0.62
N LEU A 5 -20.75 -9.59 0.51
CA LEU A 5 -19.35 -9.18 0.54
C LEU A 5 -18.55 -10.40 0.09
N THR A 6 -18.24 -10.49 -1.20
CA THR A 6 -17.13 -11.32 -1.62
C THR A 6 -15.88 -10.60 -1.12
N GLU A 7 -15.23 -11.16 -0.10
CA GLU A 7 -13.85 -10.84 0.26
C GLU A 7 -13.01 -11.12 -1.00
N ASP A 8 -12.91 -10.13 -1.89
CA ASP A 8 -11.94 -10.10 -2.99
C ASP A 8 -10.56 -9.80 -2.38
N ASP A 9 -10.10 -10.69 -1.51
CA ASP A 9 -8.74 -10.68 -1.01
C ASP A 9 -7.84 -11.13 -2.16
N VAL A 10 -7.36 -10.17 -2.94
CA VAL A 10 -6.28 -10.39 -3.90
C VAL A 10 -5.02 -10.68 -3.09
N TYR A 11 -4.73 -11.96 -2.92
CA TYR A 11 -3.52 -12.42 -2.24
C TYR A 11 -2.27 -11.84 -2.94
N LEU A 12 -1.31 -11.34 -2.16
CA LEU A 12 -0.03 -10.85 -2.68
C LEU A 12 0.66 -11.90 -3.57
N ASP A 13 0.47 -13.19 -3.27
CA ASP A 13 0.95 -14.36 -4.00
C ASP A 13 0.40 -14.47 -5.45
N SER A 14 -0.63 -13.67 -5.79
CA SER A 14 -1.18 -13.57 -7.15
C SER A 14 -0.59 -12.42 -7.96
N LEU A 15 0.26 -11.59 -7.34
CA LEU A 15 0.99 -10.54 -8.04
C LEU A 15 2.14 -11.13 -8.85
N PRO A 16 2.54 -10.47 -9.95
CA PRO A 16 3.85 -10.73 -10.55
C PRO A 16 4.96 -10.64 -9.49
N GLU A 17 5.85 -11.64 -9.45
CA GLU A 17 6.94 -11.77 -8.46
C GLU A 17 7.75 -10.47 -8.29
N GLU A 18 8.04 -9.77 -9.38
CA GLU A 18 8.75 -8.47 -9.35
C GLU A 18 8.04 -7.43 -8.47
N ILE A 19 6.72 -7.42 -8.47
CA ILE A 19 5.91 -6.50 -7.68
C ILE A 19 5.87 -6.97 -6.23
N GLU A 20 5.56 -8.24 -6.01
CA GLU A 20 5.48 -8.84 -4.67
C GLU A 20 6.78 -8.61 -3.88
N VAL A 21 7.92 -8.92 -4.49
CA VAL A 21 9.25 -8.73 -3.88
C VAL A 21 9.53 -7.25 -3.60
N SER A 22 9.08 -6.35 -4.49
CA SER A 22 9.33 -4.92 -4.34
C SER A 22 8.50 -4.30 -3.23
N ILE A 23 7.19 -4.56 -3.19
CA ILE A 23 6.28 -3.86 -2.27
C ILE A 23 5.97 -4.64 -0.99
N GLY A 24 6.21 -5.95 -0.96
CA GLY A 24 5.83 -6.81 0.16
C GLY A 24 6.52 -6.42 1.46
N VAL A 25 7.83 -6.20 1.44
CA VAL A 25 8.59 -5.79 2.64
C VAL A 25 8.14 -4.40 3.14
N PRO A 26 8.09 -3.34 2.30
CA PRO A 26 7.54 -2.05 2.74
C PRO A 26 6.12 -2.12 3.28
N LEU A 27 5.25 -2.96 2.68
CA LEU A 27 3.86 -3.12 3.11
C LEU A 27 3.76 -3.79 4.49
N ILE A 28 4.57 -4.81 4.76
CA ILE A 28 4.65 -5.47 6.06
C ILE A 28 5.10 -4.48 7.15
N GLU A 29 6.10 -3.63 6.85
CA GLU A 29 6.56 -2.61 7.80
C GLU A 29 5.48 -1.57 8.09
N VAL A 30 4.72 -1.14 7.08
CA VAL A 30 3.55 -0.27 7.28
C VAL A 30 2.50 -0.96 8.17
N ALA A 31 2.18 -2.22 7.90
CA ALA A 31 1.23 -2.99 8.71
C ALA A 31 1.67 -3.09 10.18
N ARG A 32 2.95 -3.40 10.43
CA ARG A 32 3.52 -3.43 11.80
C ARG A 32 3.36 -2.09 12.52
N THR A 33 3.55 -0.98 11.82
CA THR A 33 3.39 0.36 12.41
C THR A 33 1.94 0.73 12.70
N LEU A 34 0.96 0.03 12.11
CA LEU A 34 -0.47 0.17 12.46
C LEU A 34 -0.83 -0.65 13.72
N ASP A 35 -0.20 -1.80 13.90
CA ASP A 35 -0.44 -2.70 15.04
C ASP A 35 0.25 -2.24 16.32
N GLU A 36 1.39 -1.54 16.20
CA GLU A 36 2.18 -1.04 17.32
C GLU A 36 2.07 0.49 17.46
N PRO A 37 2.11 1.06 18.69
CA PRO A 37 2.05 2.51 18.90
C PRO A 37 3.42 3.17 18.59
N ILE A 38 3.95 2.96 17.38
CA ILE A 38 5.29 3.43 16.97
C ILE A 38 5.29 4.93 16.63
N GLY A 39 4.11 5.54 16.42
CA GLY A 39 3.95 6.97 16.19
C GLY A 39 3.63 7.32 14.73
N ASP A 40 2.91 8.42 14.53
CA ASP A 40 2.42 8.88 13.21
C ASP A 40 3.56 9.18 12.22
N LYS A 41 4.74 9.58 12.72
CA LYS A 41 5.90 9.89 11.87
C LYS A 41 6.48 8.64 11.21
N GLU A 42 6.61 7.56 11.98
CA GLU A 42 7.15 6.27 11.55
C GLU A 42 6.20 5.62 10.55
N PHE A 43 4.89 5.64 10.83
CA PHE A 43 3.85 5.20 9.88
C PHE A 43 3.95 5.96 8.55
N ARG A 44 3.98 7.30 8.59
CA ARG A 44 4.11 8.11 7.36
C ARG A 44 5.42 7.87 6.61
N GLY A 45 6.51 7.59 7.34
CA GLY A 45 7.79 7.21 6.78
C GLY A 45 7.69 5.88 6.01
N GLY A 46 7.08 4.87 6.60
CA GLY A 46 6.82 3.57 5.97
C GLY A 46 5.95 3.70 4.72
N VAL A 47 4.85 4.46 4.82
CA VAL A 47 3.94 4.69 3.68
C VAL A 47 4.66 5.43 2.54
N ARG A 48 5.53 6.41 2.86
CA ARG A 48 6.31 7.11 1.84
C ARG A 48 7.27 6.16 1.12
N LEU A 49 7.97 5.30 1.86
CA LEU A 49 8.87 4.30 1.28
C LEU A 49 8.09 3.32 0.38
N LEU A 50 6.92 2.85 0.84
CA LEU A 50 6.04 2.00 0.05
C LEU A 50 5.68 2.67 -1.28
N LEU A 51 5.25 3.93 -1.26
CA LEU A 51 4.90 4.69 -2.46
C LEU A 51 6.10 4.91 -3.40
N GLU A 52 7.28 5.19 -2.85
CA GLU A 52 8.52 5.37 -3.64
C GLU A 52 8.91 4.08 -4.38
N VAL A 53 8.87 2.94 -3.69
CA VAL A 53 9.15 1.64 -4.31
C VAL A 53 8.05 1.24 -5.30
N GLY A 54 6.79 1.46 -4.93
CA GLY A 54 5.65 1.20 -5.80
C GLY A 54 5.71 1.98 -7.12
N ALA A 55 6.17 3.23 -7.09
CA ALA A 55 6.33 4.03 -8.31
C ALA A 55 7.32 3.42 -9.31
N VAL A 56 8.34 2.68 -8.85
CA VAL A 56 9.32 2.01 -9.72
C VAL A 56 8.67 0.87 -10.50
N VAL A 57 7.77 0.11 -9.86
CA VAL A 57 7.10 -1.06 -10.46
C VAL A 57 5.69 -0.75 -11.00
N ALA A 58 5.19 0.47 -10.81
CA ALA A 58 3.86 0.92 -11.25
C ALA A 58 3.52 0.65 -12.73
N PRO A 59 4.45 0.72 -13.71
CA PRO A 59 4.14 0.37 -15.10
C PRO A 59 3.76 -1.10 -15.31
N ARG A 60 4.15 -1.98 -14.38
CA ARG A 60 3.90 -3.42 -14.41
C ARG A 60 2.79 -3.85 -13.46
N MET A 61 2.34 -2.96 -12.57
CA MET A 61 1.27 -3.23 -11.63
C MET A 61 -0.07 -3.46 -12.34
N PRO A 62 -0.91 -4.36 -11.81
CA PRO A 62 -2.34 -4.37 -12.12
C PRO A 62 -2.95 -2.97 -11.94
N SER A 63 -3.92 -2.63 -12.77
CA SER A 63 -4.59 -1.32 -12.76
C SER A 63 -5.13 -0.96 -11.38
N GLU A 64 -5.79 -1.92 -10.74
CA GLU A 64 -6.45 -1.80 -9.46
C GLU A 64 -5.43 -1.46 -8.36
N LEU A 65 -4.29 -2.16 -8.33
CA LEU A 65 -3.21 -1.90 -7.38
C LEU A 65 -2.57 -0.53 -7.62
N ARG A 66 -2.37 -0.16 -8.88
CA ARG A 66 -1.82 1.15 -9.24
C ARG A 66 -2.75 2.29 -8.81
N ASP A 67 -4.06 2.11 -8.97
CA ASP A 67 -5.06 3.10 -8.57
C ASP A 67 -5.08 3.27 -7.04
N LEU A 68 -4.95 2.18 -6.28
CA LEU A 68 -4.80 2.24 -4.82
C LEU A 68 -3.54 2.99 -4.37
N PHE A 69 -2.41 2.78 -5.05
CA PHE A 69 -1.18 3.53 -4.77
C PHE A 69 -1.35 5.03 -5.06
N GLU A 70 -2.09 5.38 -6.11
CA GLU A 70 -2.40 6.76 -6.45
C GLU A 70 -3.31 7.42 -5.40
N GLU A 71 -4.34 6.72 -4.94
CA GLU A 71 -5.22 7.17 -3.86
C GLU A 71 -4.45 7.39 -2.55
N LEU A 72 -3.60 6.42 -2.18
CA LEU A 72 -2.74 6.53 -0.99
C LEU A 72 -1.79 7.72 -1.09
N ARG A 73 -1.20 7.95 -2.27
CA ARG A 73 -0.35 9.11 -2.54
C ARG A 73 -1.10 10.43 -2.38
N LEU A 74 -2.35 10.50 -2.85
CA LEU A 74 -3.21 11.67 -2.70
C LEU A 74 -3.60 11.90 -1.25
N ALA A 75 -3.99 10.85 -0.53
CA ALA A 75 -4.29 10.90 0.90
C ALA A 75 -3.11 11.46 1.68
N MET A 76 -1.91 10.93 1.46
CA MET A 76 -0.67 11.37 2.12
C MET A 76 -0.29 12.82 1.84
N ARG A 77 -0.63 13.36 0.66
CA ARG A 77 -0.48 14.79 0.33
C ARG A 77 -1.49 15.65 1.07
N GLY A 78 -2.72 15.16 1.20
CA GLY A 78 -3.80 15.80 1.97
C GLY A 78 -3.52 15.87 3.48
N VAL A 79 -2.67 14.98 4.03
CA VAL A 79 -2.27 15.00 5.45
C VAL A 79 -1.12 15.99 5.73
N THR A 80 -0.94 17.02 4.91
CA THR A 80 -0.01 18.12 5.20
C THR A 80 -0.53 18.93 6.40
N VAL A 81 -0.03 18.53 7.57
CA VAL A 81 0.07 19.20 8.88
C VAL A 81 -0.67 20.53 8.96
N ARG A 82 -1.83 20.49 9.64
CA ARG A 82 -2.33 21.59 10.45
C ARG A 82 -1.92 21.36 11.90
#